data_AF-A0A424I1V3-F1
#
_entry.id   AF-A0A424I1V3-F1
#
_cell.length_a   1.000
_cell.length_b   1.000
_cell.length_c   1.000
_cell.angle_alpha   90.00
_cell.angle_beta   90.00
_cell.angle_gamma   90.00
#
_symmetry.space_group_name_H-M   'P 1'
#
loop_
_entity.id
_entity.type
_entity.pdbx_description
1 polymer ?
#
loop_
_entity_poly.entity_id
_entity_poly.type
_entity_poly.pdbx_seq_one_letter_code
_entity_poly.pdbx_strand_id
1 'polypeptide(L)'
;MSDSIPPQPPVSAHPQNTPGAPQNCGLAIASLACGVLGISLIAIILGHISLGKIRRSNGTLKGRGMALTGTILGYAFIVVTILVLAASFLLLKPGFDSAGAEIQTQSKITRINSALIAYRHRAGHYPSEAQGLEALVTRPTTDPKPRSWGAAFTSLPKDGWDREFVYKYPEMLSNKGGVPKIISKGPDGVLGTPDDLSSNSF
;
A
#
# COMPACT_ATOMS: atom_id res chain seq x y z
N MET A 1 97.20 18.76 38.90
CA MET A 1 96.25 17.65 38.71
C MET A 1 94.90 18.26 38.37
N SER A 2 94.50 18.17 37.10
CA SER A 2 93.20 18.65 36.60
C SER A 2 92.45 17.41 36.14
N ASP A 3 91.48 16.95 36.93
CA ASP A 3 90.69 15.75 36.60
C ASP A 3 89.67 16.08 35.51
N SER A 4 89.77 15.35 34.40
CA SER A 4 88.90 15.41 33.24
C SER A 4 87.58 14.67 33.49
N ILE A 5 86.46 15.39 33.42
CA ILE A 5 85.11 14.82 33.51
C ILE A 5 84.81 14.04 32.21
N PRO A 6 84.39 12.77 32.27
CA PRO A 6 84.05 12.00 31.08
C PRO A 6 82.71 12.46 30.44
N PRO A 7 82.59 12.43 29.11
CA PRO A 7 81.38 12.83 28.40
C PRO A 7 80.22 11.87 28.72
N GLN A 8 79.07 12.45 29.07
CA GLN A 8 77.83 11.70 29.32
C GLN A 8 77.23 11.19 27.99
N PRO A 9 76.68 9.97 27.92
CA PRO A 9 75.99 9.47 26.73
C PRO A 9 74.68 10.23 26.47
N PRO A 10 74.24 10.35 25.20
CA PRO A 10 73.00 11.03 24.85
C PRO A 10 71.79 10.32 25.49
N VAL A 11 70.98 11.09 26.22
CA VAL A 11 69.73 10.63 26.82
C VAL A 11 68.79 10.19 25.71
N SER A 12 68.48 8.90 25.62
CA SER A 12 67.46 8.37 24.73
C SER A 12 66.09 8.85 25.21
N ALA A 13 65.43 9.66 24.38
CA ALA A 13 64.07 10.10 24.63
C ALA A 13 63.12 8.88 24.65
N HIS A 14 62.61 8.51 25.82
CA HIS A 14 61.48 7.61 25.91
C HIS A 14 60.25 8.30 25.30
N PRO A 15 59.53 7.69 24.35
CA PRO A 15 58.27 8.23 23.88
C PRO A 15 57.27 8.25 25.04
N GLN A 16 56.88 9.45 25.47
CA GLN A 16 55.76 9.62 26.40
C GLN A 16 54.48 9.18 25.69
N ASN A 17 53.97 8.02 26.06
CA ASN A 17 52.66 7.56 25.62
C ASN A 17 51.59 8.29 26.43
N THR A 18 51.13 9.44 25.94
CA THR A 18 49.98 10.16 26.51
C THR A 18 48.72 9.33 26.28
N PRO A 19 47.93 9.00 27.31
CA PRO A 19 46.62 8.40 27.11
C PRO A 19 45.75 9.38 26.31
N GLY A 20 45.49 9.06 25.04
CA GLY A 20 44.64 9.86 24.18
C GLY A 20 43.26 10.03 24.81
N ALA A 21 42.77 11.28 24.82
CA ALA A 21 41.45 11.64 25.32
C ALA A 21 40.36 10.68 24.79
N PRO A 22 39.37 10.30 25.62
CA PRO A 22 38.31 9.40 25.18
C PRO A 22 37.55 10.07 24.04
N GLN A 23 37.74 9.56 22.83
CA GLN A 23 37.03 10.03 21.63
C GLN A 23 35.58 9.57 21.73
N ASN A 24 34.77 10.40 22.38
CA ASN A 24 33.32 10.40 22.28
C ASN A 24 32.96 10.60 20.80
N CYS A 25 32.69 9.46 20.17
CA CYS A 25 32.33 9.28 18.79
C CYS A 25 31.07 10.11 18.47
N GLY A 26 31.28 11.30 17.89
CA GLY A 26 30.22 12.10 17.28
C GLY A 26 29.37 11.32 16.27
N LEU A 27 29.90 10.19 15.78
CA LEU A 27 29.16 9.19 15.00
C LEU A 27 27.93 8.58 15.73
N ALA A 28 27.98 8.38 17.05
CA ALA A 28 26.86 7.81 17.80
C ALA A 28 25.70 8.81 17.96
N ILE A 29 26.03 10.09 18.14
CA ILE A 29 25.05 11.19 18.16
C ILE A 29 24.49 11.41 16.75
N ALA A 30 25.35 11.37 15.72
CA ALA A 30 24.94 11.46 14.32
C ALA A 30 24.01 10.29 13.91
N SER A 31 24.26 9.06 14.39
CA SER A 31 23.37 7.92 14.14
C SER A 31 22.04 8.04 14.86
N LEU A 32 22.01 8.67 16.05
CA LEU A 32 20.77 8.94 16.79
C LEU A 32 19.90 9.97 16.06
N ALA A 33 20.51 11.07 15.59
CA ALA A 33 19.82 12.13 14.86
C ALA A 33 19.29 11.66 13.49
N CYS A 34 20.05 10.82 12.79
CA CYS A 34 19.68 10.33 11.46
C CYS A 34 18.60 9.23 11.51
N GLY A 35 18.50 8.47 12.62
CA GLY A 35 17.44 7.49 12.83
C GLY A 35 16.04 8.10 13.03
N VAL A 36 15.96 9.34 13.52
CA VAL A 36 14.70 10.02 13.85
C VAL A 36 14.01 10.65 12.61
N LEU A 37 14.74 10.87 11.50
CA LEU A 37 14.26 11.63 10.33
C LEU A 37 13.95 10.77 9.08
N GLY A 38 13.86 9.43 9.19
CA GLY A 38 13.24 8.61 8.14
C GLY A 38 14.14 8.09 7.00
N ILE A 39 15.45 7.91 7.23
CA ILE A 39 16.36 7.24 6.28
C ILE A 39 16.98 5.98 6.92
N SER A 40 16.12 5.03 7.29
CA SER A 40 16.49 3.83 8.07
C SER A 40 17.53 2.93 7.40
N LEU A 41 17.70 2.98 6.06
CA LEU A 41 18.66 2.14 5.35
C LEU A 41 20.12 2.52 5.63
N ILE A 42 20.43 3.82 5.75
CA ILE A 42 21.80 4.29 6.02
C ILE A 42 22.19 3.96 7.47
N ALA A 43 21.26 4.07 8.41
CA ALA A 43 21.48 3.74 9.82
C ALA A 43 21.79 2.24 10.03
N ILE A 44 21.13 1.35 9.28
CA ILE A 44 21.39 -0.11 9.34
C ILE A 44 22.79 -0.43 8.79
N ILE A 45 23.18 0.15 7.64
CA ILE A 45 24.50 -0.06 7.03
C ILE A 45 25.61 0.45 7.96
N LEU A 46 25.44 1.64 8.54
CA LEU A 46 26.40 2.24 9.46
C LEU A 46 26.47 1.47 10.79
N GLY A 47 25.34 0.95 11.27
CA GLY A 47 25.26 0.06 12.43
C GLY A 47 26.08 -1.22 12.23
N HIS A 48 25.94 -1.88 11.09
CA HIS A 48 26.70 -3.08 10.76
C HIS A 48 28.23 -2.83 10.70
N ILE A 49 28.65 -1.67 10.15
CA ILE A 49 30.07 -1.28 10.08
C ILE A 49 30.63 -0.96 11.48
N SER A 50 29.83 -0.35 12.35
CA SER A 50 30.24 -0.03 13.73
C SER A 50 30.49 -1.28 14.59
N LEU A 51 29.67 -2.32 14.43
CA LEU A 51 29.84 -3.62 15.09
C LEU A 51 31.10 -4.35 14.61
N GLY A 52 31.45 -4.24 13.32
CA GLY A 52 32.68 -4.80 12.75
C GLY A 52 33.96 -4.14 13.29
N LYS A 53 33.95 -2.81 13.50
CA LYS A 53 35.10 -2.09 14.09
C LYS A 53 35.30 -2.40 15.57
N ILE A 54 34.23 -2.58 16.34
CA ILE A 54 34.32 -2.96 17.76
C ILE A 54 34.82 -4.41 17.92
N ARG A 55 34.44 -5.33 17.03
CA ARG A 55 34.92 -6.73 17.07
C ARG A 55 36.41 -6.87 16.74
N ARG A 56 37.00 -5.90 16.03
CA ARG A 56 38.46 -5.80 15.77
C ARG A 56 39.22 -5.01 16.84
N SER A 57 38.54 -4.30 17.74
CA SER A 57 39.15 -3.64 18.89
C SER A 57 39.28 -4.67 20.01
N ASN A 58 40.49 -5.21 20.18
CA ASN A 58 40.91 -6.09 21.29
C ASN A 58 40.81 -5.38 22.66
N GLY A 59 39.59 -5.10 23.13
CA GLY A 59 39.31 -4.67 24.51
C GLY A 59 39.39 -3.17 24.81
N THR A 60 39.55 -2.27 23.82
CA THR A 60 39.72 -0.82 24.05
C THR A 60 38.43 0.00 24.01
N LEU A 61 37.34 -0.50 23.43
CA LEU A 61 36.09 0.27 23.29
C LEU A 61 35.02 -0.16 24.32
N LYS A 62 34.87 0.64 25.39
CA LYS A 62 33.74 0.56 26.33
C LYS A 62 32.50 1.17 25.65
N GLY A 63 31.53 0.36 25.26
CA GLY A 63 30.37 0.82 24.46
C GLY A 63 29.61 -0.28 23.73
N ARG A 64 30.06 -1.53 23.81
CA ARG A 64 29.40 -2.71 23.24
C ARG A 64 27.94 -2.87 23.67
N GLY A 65 27.63 -2.49 24.91
CA GLY A 65 26.26 -2.40 25.40
C GLY A 65 25.45 -1.38 24.61
N MET A 66 25.94 -0.13 24.51
CA MET A 66 25.29 0.97 23.78
C MET A 66 25.09 0.68 22.29
N ALA A 67 26.05 0.02 21.63
CA ALA A 67 25.93 -0.40 20.23
C ALA A 67 24.88 -1.51 20.04
N LEU A 68 24.80 -2.46 20.99
CA LEU A 68 23.77 -3.50 20.99
C LEU A 68 22.39 -2.89 21.23
N THR A 69 22.24 -1.98 22.21
CA THR A 69 20.98 -1.28 22.44
C THR A 69 20.56 -0.48 21.20
N GLY A 70 21.48 0.25 20.57
CA GLY A 70 21.21 1.00 19.34
C GLY A 70 20.71 0.13 18.19
N THR A 71 21.28 -1.07 18.03
CA THR A 71 20.86 -2.03 17.00
C THR A 71 19.49 -2.64 17.32
N ILE A 72 19.24 -3.00 18.59
CA ILE A 72 17.93 -3.53 19.03
C ILE A 72 16.84 -2.47 18.88
N LEU A 73 17.09 -1.22 19.30
CA LEU A 73 16.18 -0.09 19.12
C LEU A 73 15.90 0.15 17.64
N GLY A 74 16.92 0.07 16.78
CA GLY A 74 16.77 0.17 15.33
C GLY A 74 15.86 -0.91 14.74
N TYR A 75 16.09 -2.19 15.08
CA TYR A 75 15.22 -3.29 14.65
C TYR A 75 13.79 -3.15 15.19
N ALA A 76 13.63 -2.78 16.45
CA ALA A 76 12.32 -2.55 17.05
C ALA A 76 11.56 -1.44 16.31
N PHE A 77 12.24 -0.34 15.97
CA PHE A 77 11.64 0.76 15.21
C PHE A 77 11.23 0.33 13.79
N ILE A 78 12.05 -0.47 13.10
CA ILE A 78 11.72 -1.03 11.78
C ILE A 78 10.47 -1.92 11.87
N VAL A 79 10.42 -2.82 12.84
CA VAL A 79 9.27 -3.71 13.04
C VAL A 79 8.00 -2.90 13.32
N VAL A 80 8.06 -1.93 14.22
CA VAL A 80 6.92 -1.04 14.50
C VAL A 80 6.51 -0.25 13.26
N THR A 81 7.46 0.27 12.49
CA THR A 81 7.18 1.01 11.24
C THR A 81 6.47 0.11 10.23
N ILE A 82 6.95 -1.12 10.01
CA ILE A 82 6.31 -2.08 9.10
C ILE A 82 4.89 -2.41 9.57
N LEU A 83 4.69 -2.63 10.88
CA LEU A 83 3.36 -2.89 11.43
C LEU A 83 2.41 -1.71 11.26
N VAL A 84 2.88 -0.47 11.49
CA VAL A 84 2.09 0.75 11.27
C VAL A 84 1.78 0.95 9.79
N LEU A 85 2.72 0.72 8.88
CA LEU A 85 2.48 0.78 7.43
C LEU A 85 1.50 -0.29 6.98
N ALA A 86 1.65 -1.54 7.44
CA ALA A 86 0.74 -2.63 7.11
C ALA A 86 -0.67 -2.35 7.65
N ALA A 87 -0.78 -1.86 8.90
CA ALA A 87 -2.04 -1.41 9.48
C ALA A 87 -2.62 -0.23 8.69
N SER A 88 -1.82 0.77 8.33
CA SER A 88 -2.27 1.91 7.52
C SER A 88 -2.80 1.44 6.17
N PHE A 89 -2.12 0.51 5.50
CA PHE A 89 -2.58 -0.05 4.22
C PHE A 89 -3.90 -0.84 4.37
N LEU A 90 -4.11 -1.48 5.52
CA LEU A 90 -5.34 -2.22 5.81
C LEU A 90 -6.50 -1.31 6.25
N LEU A 91 -6.20 -0.20 6.93
CA LEU A 91 -7.16 0.81 7.40
C LEU A 91 -7.51 1.83 6.31
N LEU A 92 -6.60 2.12 5.38
CA LEU A 92 -6.88 2.86 4.16
C LEU A 92 -7.64 1.95 3.18
N LYS A 93 -8.89 1.64 3.52
CA LYS A 93 -9.88 1.11 2.57
C LYS A 93 -10.24 2.18 1.53
N PRO A 94 -10.73 1.77 0.34
CA PRO A 94 -10.52 2.49 -0.92
C PRO A 94 -11.36 3.77 -0.99
N GLY A 95 -10.73 4.91 -0.71
CA GLY A 95 -11.26 6.25 -0.95
C GLY A 95 -10.24 7.21 -1.55
N PHE A 96 -8.98 6.79 -1.72
CA PHE A 96 -7.93 7.64 -2.28
C PHE A 96 -7.97 7.72 -3.82
N ASP A 97 -8.63 6.76 -4.48
CA ASP A 97 -8.73 6.65 -5.95
C ASP A 97 -10.18 6.80 -6.47
N SER A 98 -11.04 7.62 -5.84
CA SER A 98 -12.44 7.79 -6.27
C SER A 98 -12.56 8.13 -7.76
N ALA A 99 -11.69 9.00 -8.28
CA ALA A 99 -11.64 9.34 -9.70
C ALA A 99 -11.32 8.11 -10.60
N GLY A 100 -10.38 7.26 -10.17
CA GLY A 100 -10.06 6.03 -10.90
C GLY A 100 -11.17 4.99 -10.83
N ALA A 101 -11.82 4.87 -9.67
CA ALA A 101 -12.97 4.01 -9.45
C ALA A 101 -14.19 4.44 -10.29
N GLU A 102 -14.46 5.75 -10.39
CA GLU A 102 -15.52 6.32 -11.22
C GLU A 102 -15.31 6.00 -12.71
N ILE A 103 -14.11 6.25 -13.25
CA ILE A 103 -13.78 5.96 -14.66
C ILE A 103 -13.95 4.46 -14.98
N GLN A 104 -13.46 3.59 -14.10
CA GLN A 104 -13.67 2.14 -14.25
C GLN A 104 -15.15 1.77 -14.19
N THR A 105 -15.90 2.38 -13.29
CA THR A 105 -17.33 2.13 -13.12
C THR A 105 -18.11 2.54 -14.37
N GLN A 106 -17.85 3.71 -14.94
CA GLN A 106 -18.48 4.18 -16.18
C GLN A 106 -18.22 3.21 -17.35
N SER A 107 -16.97 2.77 -17.52
CA SER A 107 -16.61 1.78 -18.54
C SER A 107 -17.38 0.46 -18.36
N LYS A 108 -17.48 -0.02 -17.11
CA LYS A 108 -18.23 -1.24 -16.79
C LYS A 108 -19.74 -1.08 -17.01
N ILE A 109 -20.34 0.05 -16.64
CA ILE A 109 -21.74 0.38 -16.92
C ILE A 109 -22.01 0.31 -18.42
N THR A 110 -21.15 0.93 -19.25
CA THR A 110 -21.28 0.91 -20.72
C THR A 110 -21.20 -0.52 -21.27
N ARG A 111 -20.30 -1.35 -20.74
CA ARG A 111 -20.20 -2.77 -21.11
C ARG A 111 -21.46 -3.56 -20.75
N ILE A 112 -21.99 -3.37 -19.54
CA ILE A 112 -23.23 -4.02 -19.11
C ILE A 112 -24.41 -3.56 -19.98
N ASN A 113 -24.51 -2.26 -20.26
CA ASN A 113 -25.56 -1.72 -21.12
C ASN A 113 -25.49 -2.31 -22.54
N SER A 114 -24.29 -2.41 -23.11
CA SER A 114 -24.08 -3.06 -24.41
C SER A 114 -24.51 -4.54 -24.39
N ALA A 115 -24.21 -5.26 -23.31
CA ALA A 115 -24.65 -6.64 -23.11
C ALA A 115 -26.18 -6.76 -22.96
N LEU A 116 -26.84 -5.83 -22.28
CA LEU A 116 -28.30 -5.77 -22.17
C LEU A 116 -28.96 -5.49 -23.52
N ILE A 117 -28.39 -4.59 -24.33
CA ILE A 117 -28.88 -4.32 -25.69
C ILE A 117 -28.75 -5.57 -26.56
N ALA A 118 -27.60 -6.27 -26.49
CA ALA A 118 -27.40 -7.52 -27.19
C ALA A 118 -28.36 -8.62 -26.71
N TYR A 119 -28.62 -8.68 -25.39
CA TYR A 119 -29.64 -9.56 -24.82
C TYR A 119 -31.01 -9.25 -25.40
N ARG A 120 -31.44 -7.98 -25.40
CA ARG A 120 -32.73 -7.58 -25.99
C ARG A 120 -32.85 -7.97 -27.46
N HIS A 121 -31.79 -7.80 -28.24
CA HIS A 121 -31.82 -8.20 -29.66
C HIS A 121 -32.02 -9.71 -29.84
N ARG A 122 -31.46 -10.55 -28.95
CA ARG A 122 -31.60 -12.02 -29.02
C ARG A 122 -32.88 -12.54 -28.37
N ALA A 123 -33.21 -12.04 -27.19
CA ALA A 123 -34.35 -12.48 -26.40
C ALA A 123 -35.66 -11.82 -26.84
N GLY A 124 -35.61 -10.64 -27.46
CA GLY A 124 -36.74 -9.80 -27.83
C GLY A 124 -37.12 -8.76 -26.76
N HIS A 125 -36.65 -8.94 -25.53
CA HIS A 125 -36.93 -8.07 -24.38
C HIS A 125 -35.69 -7.97 -23.47
N TYR A 126 -35.65 -6.96 -22.60
CA TYR A 126 -34.65 -6.91 -21.53
C TYR A 126 -35.01 -7.94 -20.43
N PRO A 127 -34.04 -8.34 -19.58
CA PRO A 127 -34.32 -9.14 -18.39
C PRO A 127 -35.36 -8.46 -17.50
N SER A 128 -36.18 -9.23 -16.79
CA SER A 128 -37.09 -8.65 -15.79
C SER A 128 -36.31 -8.19 -14.55
N GLU A 129 -36.93 -7.36 -13.70
CA GLU A 129 -36.31 -6.93 -12.44
C GLU A 129 -36.02 -8.12 -11.51
N ALA A 130 -36.88 -9.16 -11.53
CA ALA A 130 -36.67 -10.40 -10.78
C ALA A 130 -35.51 -11.25 -11.32
N GLN A 131 -35.23 -11.18 -12.63
CA GLN A 131 -34.07 -11.85 -13.24
C GLN A 131 -32.77 -11.05 -13.03
N GLY A 132 -32.88 -9.71 -13.03
CA GLY A 132 -31.78 -8.80 -12.81
C GLY A 132 -30.65 -8.93 -13.84
N LEU A 133 -29.45 -8.52 -13.43
CA LEU A 133 -28.24 -8.67 -14.25
C LEU A 133 -27.75 -10.11 -14.34
N GLU A 134 -28.20 -11.00 -13.46
CA GLU A 134 -27.80 -12.41 -13.49
C GLU A 134 -28.19 -13.11 -14.79
N ALA A 135 -29.25 -12.64 -15.46
CA ALA A 135 -29.63 -13.09 -16.79
C ALA A 135 -28.54 -12.92 -17.86
N LEU A 136 -27.53 -12.09 -17.61
CA LEU A 136 -26.38 -11.92 -18.50
C LEU A 136 -25.28 -12.97 -18.29
N VAL A 137 -25.28 -13.66 -17.15
CA VAL A 137 -24.30 -14.70 -16.80
C VAL A 137 -24.93 -16.09 -16.92
N THR A 138 -26.10 -16.26 -16.33
CA THR A 138 -26.81 -17.54 -16.27
C THR A 138 -28.11 -17.44 -17.04
N ARG A 139 -28.50 -18.52 -17.73
CA ARG A 139 -29.75 -18.55 -18.48
C ARG A 139 -30.94 -18.43 -17.52
N PRO A 140 -31.79 -17.39 -17.65
CA PRO A 140 -32.96 -17.27 -16.80
C PRO A 140 -33.98 -18.37 -17.12
N THR A 141 -34.51 -18.99 -16.07
CA THR A 141 -35.55 -20.03 -16.13
C THR A 141 -36.93 -19.51 -15.79
N THR A 142 -37.01 -18.31 -15.20
CA THR A 142 -38.24 -17.60 -14.86
C THR A 142 -38.82 -16.88 -16.09
N ASP A 143 -40.14 -16.71 -16.12
CA ASP A 143 -40.79 -15.94 -17.17
C ASP A 143 -40.53 -14.42 -16.97
N PRO A 144 -40.34 -13.64 -18.06
CA PRO A 144 -40.35 -14.04 -19.46
C PRO A 144 -39.06 -14.77 -19.88
N LYS A 145 -39.22 -15.94 -20.49
CA LYS A 145 -38.09 -16.75 -20.98
C LYS A 145 -37.54 -16.17 -22.29
N PRO A 146 -36.21 -16.02 -22.42
CA PRO A 146 -35.61 -15.49 -23.63
C PRO A 146 -35.79 -16.43 -24.81
N ARG A 147 -36.16 -15.88 -25.97
CA ARG A 147 -36.27 -16.62 -27.23
C ARG A 147 -34.94 -17.26 -27.65
N SER A 148 -33.85 -16.52 -27.52
CA SER A 148 -32.48 -16.99 -27.70
C SER A 148 -31.60 -16.38 -26.62
N TRP A 149 -30.76 -17.20 -26.00
CA TRP A 149 -29.88 -16.78 -24.91
C TRP A 149 -28.44 -17.18 -25.18
N GLY A 150 -27.53 -16.27 -24.88
CA GLY A 150 -26.09 -16.52 -24.86
C GLY A 150 -25.47 -15.69 -23.75
N ALA A 151 -24.57 -16.31 -22.98
CA ALA A 151 -23.86 -15.67 -21.89
C ALA A 151 -23.09 -14.45 -22.40
N ALA A 152 -23.31 -13.29 -21.78
CA ALA A 152 -22.57 -12.07 -22.08
C ALA A 152 -21.35 -11.91 -21.18
N PHE A 153 -21.38 -12.49 -19.97
CA PHE A 153 -20.31 -12.45 -19.01
C PHE A 153 -20.11 -13.82 -18.36
N THR A 154 -18.87 -14.15 -18.00
CA THR A 154 -18.56 -15.31 -17.14
C THR A 154 -18.94 -15.04 -15.68
N SER A 155 -18.77 -13.79 -15.25
CA SER A 155 -19.14 -13.29 -13.92
C SER A 155 -19.50 -11.81 -14.04
N LEU A 156 -20.45 -11.33 -13.24
CA LEU A 156 -20.82 -9.92 -13.27
C LEU A 156 -19.63 -9.05 -12.83
N PRO A 157 -19.25 -8.03 -13.61
CA PRO A 157 -18.26 -7.07 -13.16
C PRO A 157 -18.85 -6.24 -12.01
N LYS A 158 -18.06 -6.06 -10.97
CA LYS A 158 -18.37 -5.16 -9.85
C LYS A 158 -17.92 -3.74 -10.16
N ASP A 159 -18.46 -2.74 -9.47
CA ASP A 159 -18.05 -1.34 -9.62
C ASP A 159 -16.60 -1.07 -9.18
N GLY A 160 -16.18 0.18 -9.18
CA GLY A 160 -14.84 0.61 -8.75
C GLY A 160 -14.58 0.46 -7.25
N TRP A 161 -15.62 0.19 -6.46
CA TRP A 161 -15.57 -0.01 -5.01
C TRP A 161 -15.89 -1.46 -4.60
N ASP A 162 -15.81 -2.40 -5.55
CA ASP A 162 -16.07 -3.83 -5.38
C ASP A 162 -17.52 -4.17 -4.96
N ARG A 163 -18.49 -3.32 -5.33
CA ARG A 163 -19.92 -3.53 -5.10
C ARG A 163 -20.65 -3.95 -6.37
N GLU A 164 -21.78 -4.60 -6.18
CA GLU A 164 -22.63 -5.04 -7.29
C GLU A 164 -23.47 -3.89 -7.84
N PHE A 165 -23.69 -3.90 -9.16
CA PHE A 165 -24.57 -2.96 -9.81
C PHE A 165 -26.03 -3.27 -9.50
N VAL A 166 -26.79 -2.20 -9.27
CA VAL A 166 -28.24 -2.27 -9.04
C VAL A 166 -28.96 -2.13 -10.37
N TYR A 167 -29.76 -3.12 -10.69
CA TYR A 167 -30.61 -3.15 -11.87
C TYR A 167 -32.01 -2.66 -11.51
N LYS A 168 -32.52 -1.68 -12.26
CA LYS A 168 -33.90 -1.23 -12.15
C LYS A 168 -34.55 -1.22 -13.52
N TYR A 169 -35.60 -2.02 -13.67
CA TYR A 169 -36.39 -2.06 -14.89
C TYR A 169 -37.88 -2.27 -14.54
N PRO A 170 -38.57 -1.22 -14.09
CA PRO A 170 -39.98 -1.30 -13.77
C PRO A 170 -40.79 -1.67 -15.01
N GLU A 171 -41.75 -2.60 -14.86
CA GLU A 171 -42.54 -3.14 -15.97
C GLU A 171 -43.27 -2.06 -16.78
N MET A 172 -43.66 -0.95 -16.13
CA MET A 172 -44.27 0.20 -16.78
C MET A 172 -43.41 0.82 -17.89
N LEU A 173 -42.08 0.71 -17.79
CA LEU A 173 -41.15 1.16 -18.82
C LEU A 173 -41.08 0.17 -19.98
N SER A 174 -41.30 -1.12 -19.74
CA SER A 174 -41.18 -2.15 -20.79
C SER A 174 -42.17 -1.94 -21.92
N ASN A 175 -43.43 -1.67 -21.60
CA ASN A 175 -44.47 -1.37 -22.61
C ASN A 175 -44.27 -0.05 -23.34
N LYS A 176 -43.45 0.87 -22.80
CA LYS A 176 -43.18 2.20 -23.39
C LYS A 176 -41.86 2.25 -24.16
N GLY A 177 -41.21 1.10 -24.38
CA GLY A 177 -39.90 1.04 -25.02
C GLY A 177 -38.77 1.60 -24.15
N GLY A 178 -39.00 1.74 -22.84
CA GLY A 178 -38.00 2.22 -21.89
C GLY A 178 -36.82 1.27 -21.76
N VAL A 179 -35.68 1.84 -21.38
CA VAL A 179 -34.42 1.12 -21.16
C VAL A 179 -34.22 0.83 -19.67
N PRO A 180 -33.55 -0.28 -19.33
CA PRO A 180 -33.18 -0.57 -17.95
C PRO A 180 -32.16 0.45 -17.43
N LYS A 181 -32.27 0.78 -16.14
CA LYS A 181 -31.33 1.65 -15.44
C LYS A 181 -30.35 0.79 -14.64
N ILE A 182 -29.06 1.01 -14.86
CA ILE A 182 -27.96 0.40 -14.09
C ILE A 182 -27.43 1.49 -13.15
N ILE A 183 -27.30 1.19 -11.86
CA ILE A 183 -26.88 2.13 -10.82
C ILE A 183 -25.72 1.54 -10.02
N SER A 184 -24.67 2.32 -9.82
CA SER A 184 -23.58 2.07 -8.87
C SER A 184 -23.83 2.90 -7.62
N LYS A 185 -23.64 2.32 -6.44
CA LYS A 185 -23.85 2.99 -5.13
C LYS A 185 -22.73 3.97 -4.73
N GLY A 186 -21.91 4.39 -5.69
CA GLY A 186 -20.76 5.25 -5.44
C GLY A 186 -19.76 4.75 -4.38
N PRO A 187 -18.87 5.63 -3.89
CA PRO A 187 -17.98 5.39 -2.75
C PRO A 187 -18.70 5.06 -1.44
N ASP A 188 -19.84 5.72 -1.16
CA ASP A 188 -20.51 5.61 0.14
C ASP A 188 -21.28 4.28 0.31
N GLY A 189 -21.62 3.62 -0.80
CA GLY A 189 -22.34 2.35 -0.80
C GLY A 189 -23.83 2.47 -0.50
N VAL A 190 -24.37 3.69 -0.51
CA VAL A 190 -25.77 4.02 -0.26
C VAL A 190 -26.44 4.30 -1.61
N LEU A 191 -27.74 4.00 -1.73
CA LEU A 191 -28.51 4.34 -2.93
C LEU A 191 -29.29 5.63 -2.70
N GLY A 192 -29.42 6.44 -3.75
CA GLY A 192 -30.16 7.69 -3.76
C GLY A 192 -29.33 8.90 -3.35
N THR A 193 -28.01 8.77 -3.34
CA THR A 193 -27.07 9.83 -2.96
C THR A 193 -26.48 10.51 -4.21
N PRO A 194 -25.93 11.73 -4.09
CA PRO A 194 -25.39 12.47 -5.24
C PRO A 194 -24.17 11.80 -5.91
N ASP A 195 -23.52 10.86 -5.23
CA ASP A 195 -22.38 10.09 -5.72
C ASP A 195 -22.77 8.82 -6.51
N ASP A 196 -24.07 8.52 -6.63
CA ASP A 196 -24.58 7.43 -7.46
C ASP A 196 -24.25 7.65 -8.95
N LEU A 197 -23.60 6.65 -9.56
CA LEU A 197 -23.35 6.64 -11.00
C LEU A 197 -24.41 5.80 -11.70
N SER A 198 -25.11 6.37 -12.68
CA SER A 198 -26.15 5.65 -13.41
C SER A 198 -25.97 5.69 -14.92
N SER A 199 -26.52 4.70 -15.62
CA SER A 199 -26.48 4.62 -17.10
C SER A 199 -27.10 5.82 -17.82
N ASN A 200 -27.91 6.63 -17.14
CA ASN A 200 -28.57 7.81 -17.72
C ASN A 200 -27.85 9.12 -17.37
N SER A 201 -26.77 9.04 -16.58
CA SER A 201 -25.98 10.18 -16.13
C SER A 201 -24.89 10.58 -17.14
N PHE A 202 -24.73 9.82 -18.23
CA PHE A 202 -23.70 9.99 -19.26
C PHE A 202 -24.31 9.88 -20.66
#